data_AF-A0A932WR58-F1
#
_entry.id   AF-A0A932WR58-F1
#
_cell.length_a   1.000
_cell.length_b   1.000
_cell.length_c   1.000
_cell.angle_alpha   90.00
_cell.angle_beta   90.00
_cell.angle_gamma   90.00
#
_symmetry.space_group_name_H-M   'P 1'
#
loop_
_entity.id
_entity.type
_entity.pdbx_description
1 polymer ?
#
loop_
_entity_poly.entity_id
_entity_poly.type
_entity_poly.pdbx_seq_one_letter_code
_entity_poly.pdbx_strand_id
1 'polypeptide(L)'
;MSVVSYAAITLTMLLSFPGQPEMGLAVTTIIAFGDGSATLGGLLLRGSRLPWNHRKSWAGLVGFLVISVPLGTGVYWAEARPAVPYWVALACVGPASLTAAFAESLPLRLNDNVRVGVTASMTILVTQWLFVGSPLVGAS
;
A
#
# COMPACT_ATOMS: atom_id res chain seq x y z
N MET A 1 3.85 12.25 -13.74
CA MET A 1 4.60 10.97 -13.85
C MET A 1 4.04 9.97 -12.86
N SER A 2 2.83 9.46 -13.12
CA SER A 2 2.11 8.58 -12.18
C SER A 2 2.24 7.13 -12.62
N VAL A 3 1.79 6.80 -13.85
CA VAL A 3 1.74 5.44 -14.41
C VAL A 3 3.09 4.69 -14.36
N VAL A 4 4.19 5.37 -14.68
CA VAL A 4 5.52 4.76 -14.70
C VAL A 4 5.95 4.32 -13.30
N SER A 5 5.64 5.09 -12.27
CA SER A 5 5.98 4.74 -10.88
C SER A 5 5.18 3.54 -10.39
N TYR A 6 3.90 3.42 -10.77
CA TYR A 6 3.10 2.22 -10.51
C TYR A 6 3.75 0.99 -11.14
N ALA A 7 3.93 1.03 -12.46
CA ALA A 7 4.50 -0.08 -13.21
C ALA A 7 5.89 -0.47 -12.69
N ALA A 8 6.75 0.50 -12.38
CA ALA A 8 8.08 0.24 -11.85
C ALA A 8 8.02 -0.48 -10.49
N ILE A 9 7.21 -0.01 -9.54
CA ILE A 9 7.14 -0.59 -8.19
C ILE A 9 6.55 -2.00 -8.24
N THR A 10 5.47 -2.19 -9.00
CA THR A 10 4.85 -3.50 -9.21
C THR A 10 5.85 -4.47 -9.84
N LEU A 11 6.52 -4.05 -10.92
CA LEU A 11 7.46 -4.88 -11.66
C LEU A 11 8.69 -5.21 -10.80
N THR A 12 9.24 -4.24 -10.06
CA THR A 12 10.34 -4.49 -9.13
C THR A 12 9.96 -5.54 -8.08
N MET A 13 8.75 -5.46 -7.53
CA MET A 13 8.30 -6.40 -6.51
C MET A 13 8.07 -7.80 -7.10
N LEU A 14 7.44 -7.88 -8.27
CA LEU A 14 7.21 -9.15 -8.97
C LEU A 14 8.51 -9.81 -9.41
N LEU A 15 9.49 -9.04 -9.89
CA LEU A 15 10.80 -9.56 -10.27
C LEU A 15 11.65 -9.98 -9.06
N SER A 16 11.52 -9.29 -7.93
CA SER A 16 12.27 -9.63 -6.71
C SER A 16 11.68 -10.84 -5.99
N PHE A 17 10.36 -11.02 -6.05
CA PHE A 17 9.63 -12.09 -5.37
C PHE A 17 8.63 -12.78 -6.32
N PRO A 18 9.11 -13.47 -7.37
CA PRO A 18 8.24 -14.04 -8.40
C PRO A 18 7.29 -15.12 -7.86
N GLY A 19 7.63 -15.77 -6.74
CA GLY A 19 6.79 -16.77 -6.08
C GLY A 19 5.68 -16.22 -5.19
N GLN A 20 5.59 -14.89 -5.00
CA GLN A 20 4.58 -14.23 -4.15
C GLN A 20 3.97 -13.00 -4.85
N PRO A 21 3.20 -13.21 -5.93
CA PRO A 21 2.57 -12.13 -6.67
C PRO A 21 1.57 -11.32 -5.82
N GLU A 22 1.02 -11.90 -4.75
CA GLU A 22 0.06 -11.25 -3.86
C GLU A 22 0.60 -9.96 -3.24
N MET A 23 1.91 -9.90 -2.96
CA MET A 23 2.54 -8.69 -2.41
C MET A 23 2.56 -7.55 -3.42
N GLY A 24 2.98 -7.84 -4.66
CA GLY A 24 3.04 -6.86 -5.73
C GLY A 24 1.67 -6.31 -6.08
N LEU A 25 0.66 -7.18 -6.13
CA LEU A 25 -0.72 -6.79 -6.41
C LEU A 25 -1.32 -5.96 -5.27
N ALA A 26 -1.06 -6.32 -4.01
CA ALA A 26 -1.50 -5.55 -2.85
C ALA A 26 -0.87 -4.14 -2.83
N VAL A 27 0.46 -4.03 -3.03
CA VAL A 27 1.15 -2.73 -3.08
C VAL A 27 0.61 -1.86 -4.21
N THR A 28 0.42 -2.42 -5.40
CA THR A 28 -0.15 -1.69 -6.54
C THR A 28 -1.53 -1.15 -6.22
N THR A 29 -2.35 -1.98 -5.55
CA THR A 29 -3.69 -1.60 -5.09
C THR A 29 -3.61 -0.44 -4.08
N ILE A 30 -2.69 -0.50 -3.12
CA ILE A 30 -2.49 0.56 -2.11
C ILE A 30 -2.14 1.88 -2.79
N ILE A 31 -1.18 1.89 -3.72
CA ILE A 31 -0.78 3.13 -4.38
C ILE A 31 -1.96 3.66 -5.23
N ALA A 32 -2.57 2.80 -6.05
CA ALA A 32 -3.52 3.22 -7.08
C ALA A 32 -4.83 3.74 -6.48
N PHE A 33 -5.37 3.02 -5.50
CA PHE A 33 -6.60 3.41 -4.85
C PHE A 33 -6.38 4.36 -3.67
N GLY A 34 -5.22 4.28 -3.02
CA GLY A 34 -4.87 5.17 -1.91
C GLY A 34 -4.75 6.63 -2.36
N ASP A 35 -3.93 6.93 -3.37
CA ASP A 35 -3.74 8.30 -3.86
C ASP A 35 -5.05 8.88 -4.43
N GLY A 36 -5.77 8.07 -5.22
CA GLY A 36 -7.07 8.46 -5.79
C GLY A 36 -8.11 8.79 -4.72
N SER A 37 -8.26 7.93 -3.71
CA SER A 37 -9.22 8.15 -2.62
C SER A 37 -8.81 9.29 -1.68
N ALA A 38 -7.51 9.48 -1.44
CA ALA A 38 -7.02 10.62 -0.66
C ALA A 38 -7.33 11.95 -1.34
N THR A 39 -7.14 12.01 -2.66
CA THR A 39 -7.45 13.19 -3.46
C THR A 39 -8.96 13.46 -3.48
N LEU A 40 -9.78 12.44 -3.76
CA LEU A 40 -11.24 12.57 -3.75
C LEU A 40 -11.76 12.97 -2.37
N GLY A 41 -11.30 12.32 -1.29
CA GLY A 41 -11.68 12.65 0.08
C GLY A 41 -11.29 14.07 0.47
N GLY A 42 -10.10 14.53 0.09
CA GLY A 42 -9.65 15.89 0.34
C GLY A 42 -10.46 16.95 -0.42
N LEU A 43 -10.88 16.66 -1.65
CA LEU A 43 -11.68 17.56 -2.48
C LEU A 43 -13.15 17.61 -2.03
N LEU A 44 -13.74 16.45 -1.73
CA LEU A 44 -15.17 16.32 -1.42
C LEU A 44 -15.52 16.80 -0.01
N LEU A 45 -14.71 16.42 0.99
CA LEU A 45 -15.03 16.69 2.39
C LEU A 45 -14.43 18.00 2.91
N ARG A 46 -13.50 18.63 2.16
CA ARG A 46 -12.80 19.90 2.51
C ARG A 46 -12.43 20.02 4.00
N GLY A 47 -12.02 18.90 4.60
CA GLY A 47 -11.83 18.78 6.05
C GLY A 47 -10.58 19.48 6.57
N SER A 48 -10.39 19.43 7.89
CA SER A 48 -9.21 19.99 8.56
C SER A 48 -7.91 19.51 7.93
N ARG A 49 -7.00 20.45 7.73
CA ARG A 49 -5.65 20.19 7.19
C ARG A 49 -4.79 19.50 8.24
N LEU A 50 -3.83 18.69 7.79
CA LEU A 50 -2.88 18.05 8.69
C LEU A 50 -1.94 19.12 9.31
N PRO A 51 -1.58 18.99 10.60
CA PRO A 51 -0.76 20.00 11.27
C PRO A 51 0.68 20.04 10.73
N TRP A 52 1.19 18.94 10.18
CA TRP A 52 2.52 18.86 9.55
C TRP A 52 2.52 19.11 8.03
N ASN A 53 1.36 19.08 7.37
CA ASN A 53 1.27 19.30 5.92
C ASN A 53 -0.06 19.93 5.54
N HIS A 54 -0.07 21.26 5.42
CA HIS A 54 -1.26 22.02 5.09
C HIS A 54 -1.84 21.74 3.68
N ARG A 55 -1.12 21.01 2.82
CA ARG A 55 -1.64 20.60 1.51
C ARG A 55 -2.50 19.34 1.58
N LYS A 56 -2.35 18.53 2.63
CA LYS A 56 -3.10 17.28 2.82
C LYS A 56 -4.12 17.48 3.95
N SER A 57 -5.20 16.70 3.91
CA SER A 57 -6.31 16.79 4.87
C SER A 57 -6.47 15.49 5.63
N TRP A 58 -7.05 15.58 6.82
CA TRP A 58 -7.46 14.39 7.59
C TRP A 58 -8.46 13.53 6.81
N ALA A 59 -9.38 14.18 6.08
CA ALA A 59 -10.35 13.49 5.23
C ALA A 59 -9.66 12.66 4.13
N GLY A 60 -8.60 13.18 3.51
CA GLY A 60 -7.81 12.44 2.54
C GLY A 60 -7.07 11.26 3.17
N LEU A 61 -6.46 11.44 4.35
CA LEU A 61 -5.78 10.37 5.08
C LEU A 61 -6.75 9.22 5.45
N VAL A 62 -7.93 9.56 5.98
CA VAL A 62 -8.96 8.57 6.32
C VAL A 62 -9.49 7.89 5.06
N GLY A 63 -9.76 8.65 4.00
CA GLY A 63 -10.19 8.10 2.70
C GLY A 63 -9.18 7.10 2.14
N PHE A 64 -7.89 7.41 2.22
CA PHE A 64 -6.81 6.50 1.84
C PHE A 64 -6.94 5.16 2.56
N LEU A 65 -7.06 5.18 3.89
CA LEU A 65 -7.09 3.96 4.70
C LEU A 65 -8.37 3.15 4.49
N VAL A 66 -9.53 3.82 4.47
CA VAL A 66 -10.83 3.19 4.31
C VAL A 66 -10.95 2.46 2.98
N ILE A 67 -10.25 2.93 1.93
CA ILE A 67 -10.28 2.28 0.62
C ILE A 67 -9.11 1.29 0.44
N SER A 68 -7.88 1.70 0.76
CA SER A 68 -6.69 0.87 0.48
C SER A 68 -6.63 -0.40 1.32
N VAL A 69 -7.04 -0.35 2.60
CA VAL A 69 -6.99 -1.52 3.49
C VAL A 69 -7.91 -2.65 3.02
N PRO A 70 -9.23 -2.46 2.82
CA PRO A 70 -10.11 -3.55 2.41
C PRO A 70 -9.82 -4.04 0.99
N LEU A 71 -9.53 -3.14 0.05
CA LEU A 71 -9.22 -3.55 -1.33
C LEU A 71 -7.88 -4.29 -1.40
N GLY A 72 -6.83 -3.75 -0.78
CA GLY A 72 -5.52 -4.39 -0.75
C GLY A 72 -5.58 -5.75 -0.06
N THR A 73 -6.32 -5.86 1.06
CA THR A 73 -6.50 -7.12 1.79
C THR A 73 -7.26 -8.14 0.94
N GLY A 74 -8.30 -7.70 0.24
CA GLY A 74 -9.08 -8.55 -0.67
C GLY A 74 -8.24 -9.09 -1.82
N VAL A 75 -7.44 -8.23 -2.46
CA VAL A 75 -6.53 -8.62 -3.56
C VAL A 75 -5.45 -9.56 -3.06
N TYR A 76 -4.77 -9.23 -1.95
CA TYR A 76 -3.77 -10.10 -1.34
C TYR A 76 -4.37 -11.49 -1.06
N TRP A 77 -5.52 -11.51 -0.38
CA TRP A 77 -6.14 -12.76 0.03
C TRP A 77 -6.65 -13.58 -1.15
N ALA A 78 -7.20 -12.94 -2.19
CA ALA A 78 -7.69 -13.65 -3.37
C ALA A 78 -6.56 -14.43 -4.07
N GLU A 79 -5.39 -13.82 -4.19
CA GLU A 79 -4.23 -14.42 -4.85
C GLU A 79 -3.51 -15.44 -3.95
N ALA A 80 -3.48 -15.20 -2.64
CA ALA A 80 -2.83 -16.10 -1.68
C ALA A 80 -3.69 -17.33 -1.29
N ARG A 81 -4.86 -17.53 -1.89
CA ARG A 81 -5.73 -18.68 -1.57
C ARG A 81 -5.20 -19.98 -2.18
N PRO A 82 -5.35 -21.12 -1.47
CA PRO A 82 -5.89 -21.29 -0.12
C PRO A 82 -4.83 -21.15 1.00
N ALA A 83 -3.61 -20.71 0.69
CA ALA A 83 -2.46 -20.77 1.58
C ALA A 83 -2.58 -19.87 2.82
N VAL A 84 -3.25 -18.71 2.71
CA VAL A 84 -3.26 -17.69 3.76
C VAL A 84 -4.69 -17.33 4.22
N PRO A 85 -4.99 -17.31 5.54
CA PRO A 85 -6.29 -16.87 6.04
C PRO A 85 -6.44 -15.34 5.93
N TYR A 86 -7.69 -14.86 5.84
CA TYR A 86 -8.00 -13.44 5.63
C TYR A 86 -7.37 -12.50 6.68
N TRP A 87 -7.31 -12.93 7.95
CA TRP A 87 -6.73 -12.10 9.01
C TRP A 87 -5.22 -11.87 8.83
N VAL A 88 -4.49 -12.82 8.24
CA VAL A 88 -3.06 -12.64 7.93
C VAL A 88 -2.90 -11.66 6.78
N ALA A 89 -3.74 -11.76 5.74
CA ALA A 89 -3.77 -10.76 4.67
C ALA A 89 -3.99 -9.35 5.22
N LEU A 90 -4.92 -9.20 6.17
CA LEU A 90 -5.18 -7.92 6.84
C LEU A 90 -3.99 -7.47 7.69
N ALA A 91 -3.33 -8.39 8.39
CA ALA A 91 -2.14 -8.11 9.19
C ALA A 91 -0.92 -7.71 8.35
N CYS A 92 -0.85 -8.12 7.07
CA CYS A 92 0.17 -7.68 6.13
C CYS A 92 -0.18 -6.33 5.49
N VAL A 93 -1.39 -6.21 4.94
CA VAL A 93 -1.80 -5.02 4.17
C VAL A 93 -2.11 -3.84 5.08
N GLY A 94 -2.74 -4.05 6.24
CA GLY A 94 -3.14 -2.98 7.15
C GLY A 94 -1.99 -2.06 7.56
N PRO A 95 -0.88 -2.60 8.11
CA PRO A 95 0.31 -1.82 8.42
C PRO A 95 0.92 -1.15 7.18
N ALA A 96 0.95 -1.84 6.03
CA ALA A 96 1.49 -1.28 4.79
C ALA A 96 0.68 -0.09 4.27
N SER A 97 -0.65 -0.16 4.31
CA SER A 97 -1.54 0.97 4.01
C SER A 97 -1.36 2.11 4.99
N LEU A 98 -1.15 1.80 6.28
CA LEU A 98 -0.94 2.82 7.31
C LEU A 98 0.35 3.60 7.09
N THR A 99 1.48 2.90 6.91
CA THR A 99 2.78 3.54 6.68
C THR A 99 2.78 4.30 5.36
N ALA A 100 2.15 3.77 4.32
CA ALA A 100 1.91 4.45 3.04
C ALA A 100 1.12 5.75 3.21
N ALA A 101 -0.01 5.72 3.93
CA ALA A 101 -0.85 6.90 4.17
C ALA A 101 -0.08 7.99 4.94
N PHE A 102 0.73 7.59 5.93
CA PHE A 102 1.61 8.52 6.63
C PHE A 102 2.70 9.07 5.72
N ALA A 103 3.34 8.23 4.92
CA ALA A 103 4.37 8.64 3.98
C ALA A 103 3.82 9.66 2.98
N GLU A 104 2.62 9.42 2.43
CA GLU A 104 1.87 10.34 1.57
C GLU A 104 1.57 11.68 2.24
N SER A 105 1.31 11.65 3.54
CA SER A 105 0.97 12.84 4.32
C SER A 105 2.16 13.77 4.58
N LEU A 106 3.40 13.30 4.44
CA LEU A 106 4.60 14.08 4.76
C LEU A 106 4.88 15.17 3.70
N PRO A 107 5.38 16.35 4.08
CA PRO A 107 5.68 17.45 3.15
C PRO A 107 7.05 17.30 2.45
N LEU A 108 7.34 16.14 1.85
CA LEU A 108 8.59 15.92 1.11
C LEU A 108 8.45 16.35 -0.36
N ARG A 109 9.59 16.68 -1.00
CA ARG A 109 9.66 17.04 -2.43
C ARG A 109 9.79 15.83 -3.37
N LEU A 110 9.86 14.62 -2.80
CA LEU A 110 9.91 13.37 -3.55
C LEU A 110 8.53 13.05 -4.15
N ASN A 111 8.48 12.33 -5.26
CA ASN A 111 7.23 11.88 -5.88
C ASN A 111 6.43 11.01 -4.89
N ASP A 112 5.20 11.45 -4.59
CA ASP A 112 4.24 10.82 -3.69
C ASP A 112 4.10 9.31 -3.97
N ASN A 113 3.90 8.93 -5.24
CA ASN A 113 3.73 7.53 -5.63
C ASN A 113 4.96 6.65 -5.33
N VAL A 114 6.17 7.19 -5.50
CA VAL A 114 7.42 6.45 -5.22
C VAL A 114 7.56 6.22 -3.73
N ARG A 115 7.32 7.27 -2.94
CA ARG A 115 7.40 7.20 -1.48
C ARG A 115 6.36 6.24 -0.89
N VAL A 116 5.12 6.36 -1.35
CA VAL A 116 4.02 5.47 -0.95
C VAL A 116 4.33 4.03 -1.32
N GLY A 117 4.76 3.78 -2.56
CA GLY A 117 5.06 2.42 -2.99
C GLY A 117 6.26 1.81 -2.26
N VAL A 118 7.36 2.55 -2.05
CA VAL A 118 8.52 2.04 -1.30
C VAL A 118 8.15 1.71 0.15
N THR A 119 7.41 2.59 0.82
CA THR A 119 7.00 2.38 2.22
C THR A 119 6.02 1.22 2.35
N ALA A 120 5.04 1.10 1.43
CA ALA A 120 4.13 -0.03 1.36
C ALA A 120 4.89 -1.35 1.11
N SER A 121 5.78 -1.38 0.11
CA SER A 121 6.58 -2.57 -0.22
C SER A 121 7.46 -3.02 0.94
N MET A 122 8.16 -2.11 1.60
CA MET A 122 8.99 -2.47 2.76
C MET A 122 8.15 -3.01 3.91
N THR A 123 7.04 -2.35 4.21
CA THR A 123 6.18 -2.75 5.33
C THR A 123 5.55 -4.11 5.07
N ILE A 124 4.97 -4.31 3.87
CA ILE A 124 4.33 -5.58 3.55
C ILE A 124 5.34 -6.73 3.53
N LEU A 125 6.58 -6.50 3.05
CA LEU A 125 7.65 -7.51 3.10
C LEU A 125 7.99 -7.92 4.53
N VAL A 126 8.10 -6.95 5.45
CA VAL A 126 8.39 -7.22 6.85
C VAL A 126 7.23 -8.00 7.48
N THR A 127 5.98 -7.57 7.27
CA THR A 127 4.82 -8.27 7.83
C THR A 127 4.61 -9.66 7.21
N GLN A 128 4.85 -9.81 5.91
CA GLN A 128 4.84 -11.09 5.20
C GLN A 128 5.81 -12.05 5.87
N TRP A 129 7.04 -11.59 6.07
CA TRP A 129 8.09 -12.38 6.69
C TRP A 129 7.73 -12.80 8.13
N LEU A 130 7.07 -11.92 8.89
CA LEU A 130 6.64 -12.20 10.27
C LEU A 130 5.46 -13.19 10.37
N PHE A 131 4.47 -13.08 9.47
CA PHE A 131 3.21 -13.86 9.58
C PHE A 131 3.16 -15.10 8.70
N VAL A 132 3.80 -15.07 7.54
CA VAL A 132 3.78 -16.15 6.53
C VAL A 132 5.12 -16.89 6.47
N GLY A 133 6.22 -16.20 6.80
CA GLY A 133 7.57 -16.74 6.76
C GLY A 133 8.38 -16.20 5.58
N SER A 134 9.60 -16.74 5.41
CA SER A 134 10.57 -16.16 4.47
C SER A 134 10.11 -16.26 3.00
N PRO A 135 10.02 -15.13 2.28
CA PRO A 135 9.66 -15.13 0.87
C PRO A 135 10.61 -15.92 -0.04
N LEU A 136 11.83 -16.16 0.43
CA LEU A 136 12.94 -16.72 -0.35
C LEU A 136 13.02 -18.26 -0.31
N VAL A 137 12.24 -18.92 0.55
CA VAL A 137 12.37 -20.38 0.79
C VAL A 137 11.39 -21.22 -0.05
N GLY A 138 10.45 -20.60 -0.77
CA GLY A 138 9.50 -21.32 -1.65
C GLY A 138 10.04 -21.69 -3.05
N ALA A 139 11.34 -21.53 -3.31
CA ALA A 139 11.97 -21.80 -4.60
C ALA A 139 12.82 -23.09 -4.63
N SER A 140 12.55 -24.05 -3.72
CA SER A 140 13.18 -25.38 -3.71
C SER A 140 12.19 -26.48 -4.07
#